data_AF-A0ABD2MX18-F1
#
_entry.id   AF-A0ABD2MX18-F1
#
_cell.length_a   1.000
_cell.length_b   1.000
_cell.length_c   1.000
_cell.angle_alpha   90.00
_cell.angle_beta   90.00
_cell.angle_gamma   90.00
#
_symmetry.space_group_name_H-M   'P 1'
#
loop_
_entity.id
_entity.type
_entity.pdbx_description
1 polymer ?
#
loop_
_entity_poly.entity_id
_entity_poly.type
_entity_poly.pdbx_seq_one_letter_code
_entity_poly.pdbx_strand_id
1 'polypeptide(L)'
;MLSSKILAVLSAFVVIINGQDEKEEIRIFSKCAKENGFDLKDLRKQSDIKELSQPHLCTIKCTWEKRNHLKNGKIDIKAVQANQKFLSMMKDKEGFIKCMSAVDNVKACDDVKKILNCTEKFRVRHIEECATETKTDLKEFIRYERLPKKDKKIETTPEKILCMEKCLWEKLELLGKDGVFVKDLAKYNRKGLRVKNKEKYVKCLEGIKIAKCEDIKKSKACEMQND
;
A
#
# COMPACT_ATOMS: atom_id res chain seq x y z
N MET A 1 23.02 8.20 12.33
CA MET A 1 22.53 6.91 11.78
C MET A 1 21.16 6.62 12.36
N LEU A 2 20.07 6.94 11.64
CA LEU A 2 18.70 6.65 12.06
C LEU A 2 18.01 5.95 10.89
N SER A 3 18.03 4.61 10.97
CA SER A 3 17.49 3.68 10.00
C SER A 3 16.03 3.97 9.66
N SER A 4 15.70 3.77 8.40
CA SER A 4 14.49 4.00 7.61
C SER A 4 13.20 3.30 8.09
N LYS A 5 12.96 3.29 9.41
CA LYS A 5 11.95 2.55 10.19
C LYS A 5 10.48 2.93 9.98
N ILE A 6 10.05 3.47 8.84
CA ILE A 6 8.71 4.09 8.75
C ILE A 6 7.83 3.50 7.64
N LEU A 7 8.23 2.40 7.02
CA LEU A 7 7.50 1.86 5.86
C LEU A 7 6.82 0.52 6.05
N ALA A 8 6.80 -0.06 7.24
CA ALA A 8 6.49 -1.48 7.38
C ALA A 8 5.01 -1.84 7.64
N VAL A 9 4.11 -0.87 7.85
CA VAL A 9 2.70 -1.23 8.14
C VAL A 9 1.63 -0.63 7.23
N LEU A 10 2.00 0.26 6.32
CA LEU A 10 1.14 0.58 5.18
C LEU A 10 1.47 -0.27 3.94
N SER A 11 2.38 -1.22 4.12
CA SER A 11 2.96 -2.03 3.06
C SER A 11 2.58 -3.49 3.12
N ALA A 12 2.50 -4.07 4.31
CA ALA A 12 2.06 -5.44 4.51
C ALA A 12 0.57 -5.68 4.19
N PHE A 13 -0.28 -4.65 4.23
CA PHE A 13 -1.68 -4.74 3.76
C PHE A 13 -1.82 -4.73 2.22
N VAL A 14 -0.78 -4.34 1.48
CA VAL A 14 -0.81 -4.13 0.01
C VAL A 14 0.40 -4.81 -0.65
N VAL A 15 0.79 -6.00 -0.17
CA VAL A 15 1.57 -6.91 -1.04
C VAL A 15 0.63 -7.74 -1.90
N ILE A 16 -0.68 -7.68 -1.65
CA ILE A 16 -1.62 -8.54 -2.33
C ILE A 16 -3.03 -7.93 -2.37
N ILE A 17 -3.14 -6.78 -3.02
CA ILE A 17 -4.38 -6.45 -3.73
C ILE A 17 -4.06 -6.78 -5.18
N ASN A 18 -4.38 -8.01 -5.57
CA ASN A 18 -4.33 -8.45 -6.96
C ASN A 18 -5.21 -7.52 -7.80
N GLY A 19 -5.01 -7.54 -9.11
CA GLY A 19 -6.07 -7.16 -10.06
C GLY A 19 -7.30 -8.09 -10.00
N GLN A 20 -7.50 -8.83 -8.91
CA GLN A 20 -8.64 -9.70 -8.62
C GLN A 20 -9.41 -9.14 -7.42
N ASP A 21 -10.70 -9.51 -7.34
CA ASP A 21 -11.71 -8.97 -6.43
C ASP A 21 -11.19 -8.69 -5.01
N GLU A 22 -11.14 -7.41 -4.65
CA GLU A 22 -10.72 -6.94 -3.32
C GLU A 22 -11.47 -7.66 -2.18
N LYS A 23 -12.72 -8.06 -2.43
CA LYS A 23 -13.51 -8.83 -1.46
C LYS A 23 -12.87 -10.19 -1.17
N GLU A 24 -12.34 -10.85 -2.20
CA GLU A 24 -11.66 -12.13 -2.04
C GLU A 24 -10.33 -11.96 -1.29
N GLU A 25 -9.63 -10.85 -1.51
CA GLU A 25 -8.39 -10.54 -0.79
C GLU A 25 -8.61 -10.33 0.70
N ILE A 26 -9.62 -9.52 1.03
CA ILE A 26 -10.03 -9.28 2.40
C ILE A 26 -10.54 -10.57 3.02
N ARG A 27 -11.27 -11.41 2.28
CA ARG A 27 -11.79 -12.69 2.75
C ARG A 27 -10.66 -13.66 3.07
N ILE A 28 -9.70 -13.85 2.17
CA ILE A 28 -8.54 -14.74 2.36
C ILE A 28 -7.73 -14.26 3.58
N PHE A 29 -7.40 -12.96 3.64
CA PHE A 29 -6.63 -12.41 4.74
C PHE A 29 -7.37 -12.53 6.08
N SER A 30 -8.66 -12.20 6.12
CA SER A 30 -9.48 -12.30 7.34
C SER A 30 -9.62 -13.75 7.81
N LYS A 31 -9.75 -14.70 6.87
CA LYS A 31 -9.77 -16.13 7.18
C LYS A 31 -8.44 -16.56 7.81
N CYS A 32 -7.31 -16.20 7.19
CA CYS A 32 -5.99 -16.49 7.75
C CYS A 32 -5.76 -15.81 9.10
N ALA A 33 -6.20 -14.56 9.28
CA ALA A 33 -6.09 -13.85 10.54
C ALA A 33 -6.84 -14.57 11.65
N LYS A 34 -8.08 -14.98 11.37
CA LYS A 34 -8.90 -15.78 12.31
C LYS A 34 -8.26 -17.13 12.62
N GLU A 35 -7.77 -17.85 11.61
CA GLU A 35 -7.09 -19.15 11.76
C GLU A 35 -5.83 -19.06 12.64
N ASN A 36 -5.16 -17.90 12.67
CA ASN A 36 -3.91 -17.69 13.40
C ASN A 36 -4.07 -16.82 14.66
N GLY A 37 -5.29 -16.50 15.08
CA GLY A 37 -5.54 -15.70 16.28
C GLY A 37 -5.06 -14.24 16.18
N PHE A 38 -4.98 -13.69 14.97
CA PHE A 38 -4.58 -12.30 14.74
C PHE A 38 -5.80 -11.36 14.68
N ASP A 39 -5.83 -10.34 15.55
CA ASP A 39 -6.84 -9.28 15.47
C ASP A 39 -6.45 -8.25 14.40
N LEU A 40 -7.29 -8.10 13.38
CA LEU A 40 -7.13 -7.12 12.31
C LEU A 40 -7.02 -5.67 12.82
N LYS A 41 -7.53 -5.37 14.03
CA LYS A 41 -7.37 -4.05 14.67
C LYS A 41 -5.93 -3.75 15.05
N ASP A 42 -5.12 -4.76 15.36
CA ASP A 42 -3.71 -4.60 15.75
C ASP A 42 -2.80 -4.30 14.56
N LEU A 43 -3.28 -4.56 13.34
CA LEU A 43 -2.57 -4.21 12.12
C LEU A 43 -2.39 -2.69 11.97
N ARG A 44 -3.17 -1.86 12.68
CA ARG A 44 -2.97 -0.40 12.69
C ARG A 44 -1.83 0.05 13.61
N LYS A 45 -1.39 -0.80 14.52
CA LYS A 45 -0.47 -0.44 15.62
C LYS A 45 0.98 -0.77 15.31
N GLN A 46 1.24 -1.77 14.47
CA GLN A 46 2.61 -2.13 14.13
C GLN A 46 3.18 -1.10 13.16
N SER A 47 4.50 -0.92 13.09
CA SER A 47 5.09 -0.01 12.11
C SER A 47 6.38 -0.51 11.45
N ASP A 48 6.94 -1.60 12.01
CA ASP A 48 8.19 -2.25 11.59
C ASP A 48 7.95 -3.76 11.33
N ILE A 49 8.58 -4.33 10.30
CA ILE A 49 8.57 -5.78 10.00
C ILE A 49 9.18 -6.56 11.18
N LYS A 50 10.11 -5.93 11.91
CA LYS A 50 10.74 -6.50 13.11
C LYS A 50 9.79 -6.59 14.30
N GLU A 51 8.73 -5.79 14.31
CA GLU A 51 7.72 -5.73 15.38
C GLU A 51 6.50 -6.59 15.08
N LEU A 52 6.50 -7.34 13.97
CA LEU A 52 5.41 -8.25 13.63
C LEU A 52 5.37 -9.42 14.62
N SER A 53 4.22 -9.61 15.22
CA SER A 53 3.95 -10.74 16.12
C SER A 53 3.88 -12.06 15.34
N GLN A 54 4.06 -13.18 16.04
CA GLN A 54 3.98 -14.50 15.41
C GLN A 54 2.63 -14.78 14.72
N PRO A 55 1.47 -14.43 15.33
CA PRO A 55 0.18 -14.51 14.65
C PRO A 55 0.13 -13.74 13.32
N HIS A 56 0.79 -12.58 13.24
CA HIS A 56 0.82 -11.78 12.03
C HIS A 56 1.68 -12.44 10.94
N LEU A 57 2.87 -12.92 11.28
CA LEU A 57 3.75 -13.63 10.34
C LEU A 57 3.07 -14.89 9.78
N CYS A 58 2.36 -15.64 10.63
CA CYS A 58 1.58 -16.80 10.19
C CYS A 58 0.40 -16.40 9.29
N THR A 59 -0.28 -15.30 9.60
CA THR A 59 -1.34 -14.75 8.75
C THR A 59 -0.83 -14.42 7.35
N ILE A 60 0.34 -13.79 7.25
CA ILE A 60 0.96 -13.48 5.95
C ILE A 60 1.33 -14.78 5.23
N LYS A 61 1.97 -15.74 5.89
CA LYS A 61 2.31 -17.05 5.31
C LYS A 61 1.08 -17.74 4.71
N CYS A 62 0.03 -17.88 5.53
CA CYS A 62 -1.24 -18.49 5.14
C CYS A 62 -1.86 -17.77 3.93
N THR A 63 -1.79 -16.44 3.89
CA THR A 63 -2.34 -15.66 2.78
C THR A 63 -1.57 -15.95 1.48
N TRP A 64 -0.24 -16.03 1.54
CA TRP A 64 0.60 -16.37 0.40
C TRP A 64 0.35 -17.80 -0.11
N GLU A 65 0.16 -18.76 0.81
CA GLU A 65 -0.16 -20.14 0.47
C GLU A 65 -1.54 -20.25 -0.18
N LYS A 66 -2.59 -19.64 0.37
CA LYS A 66 -3.95 -19.68 -0.21
C LYS A 66 -4.04 -18.99 -1.58
N ARG A 67 -3.09 -18.11 -1.91
CA ARG A 67 -2.99 -17.45 -3.21
C ARG A 67 -2.10 -18.19 -4.21
N ASN A 68 -1.56 -19.33 -3.82
CA ASN A 68 -0.56 -20.06 -4.59
C ASN A 68 0.71 -19.25 -4.91
N HIS A 69 0.96 -18.15 -4.18
CA HIS A 69 2.23 -17.42 -4.28
C HIS A 69 3.35 -18.15 -3.54
N LEU A 70 3.00 -19.03 -2.59
CA LEU A 70 3.92 -19.88 -1.85
C LEU A 70 3.40 -21.32 -1.88
N LYS A 71 4.21 -22.25 -2.38
CA LYS A 71 3.88 -23.68 -2.41
C LYS A 71 5.09 -24.50 -2.06
N ASN A 72 4.94 -25.44 -1.12
CA ASN A 72 6.01 -26.32 -0.64
C ASN A 72 7.28 -25.54 -0.21
N GLY A 73 7.09 -24.38 0.43
CA GLY A 73 8.18 -23.51 0.86
C GLY A 73 8.88 -22.72 -0.26
N LYS A 74 8.40 -22.80 -1.51
CA LYS A 74 8.94 -22.07 -2.66
C LYS A 74 7.96 -21.02 -3.17
N ILE A 75 8.49 -19.86 -3.52
CA ILE A 75 7.70 -18.77 -4.08
C ILE A 75 7.40 -19.02 -5.56
N ASP A 76 6.14 -18.88 -5.94
CA ASP A 76 5.76 -18.86 -7.36
C ASP A 76 6.00 -17.46 -7.93
N ILE A 77 7.15 -17.30 -8.57
CA ILE A 77 7.57 -16.04 -9.18
C ILE A 77 6.64 -15.63 -10.32
N LYS A 78 6.06 -16.58 -11.06
CA LYS A 78 5.11 -16.25 -12.14
C LYS A 78 3.84 -15.66 -11.56
N ALA A 79 3.33 -16.22 -10.47
CA ALA A 79 2.16 -15.68 -9.77
C ALA A 79 2.45 -14.27 -9.19
N VAL A 80 3.65 -14.06 -8.63
CA VAL A 80 4.09 -12.73 -8.16
C VAL A 80 4.20 -11.73 -9.31
N GLN A 81 4.73 -12.15 -10.47
CA GLN A 81 4.88 -11.31 -11.66
C GLN A 81 3.55 -10.95 -12.33
N ALA A 82 2.55 -11.84 -12.24
CA ALA A 82 1.21 -11.56 -12.71
C ALA A 82 0.57 -10.36 -11.97
N ASN A 83 1.08 -10.00 -10.79
CA ASN A 83 0.68 -8.79 -10.08
C ASN A 83 1.43 -7.55 -10.63
N GLN A 84 1.09 -7.17 -11.86
CA GLN A 84 1.73 -6.04 -12.56
C GLN A 84 1.64 -4.71 -11.80
N LYS A 85 0.56 -4.49 -11.05
CA LYS A 85 0.31 -3.27 -10.29
C LYS A 85 1.22 -3.16 -9.07
N PHE A 86 1.44 -4.25 -8.34
CA PHE A 86 2.40 -4.25 -7.24
C PHE A 86 3.82 -4.01 -7.75
N LEU A 87 4.19 -4.64 -8.86
CA LEU A 87 5.50 -4.44 -9.47
C LEU A 87 5.70 -3.01 -9.98
N SER A 88 4.68 -2.34 -10.53
CA SER A 88 4.82 -0.95 -11.03
C SER A 88 5.21 0.05 -9.92
N MET A 89 4.92 -0.28 -8.67
CA MET A 89 5.27 0.52 -7.49
C MET A 89 6.71 0.30 -6.99
N MET A 90 7.43 -0.69 -7.52
CA MET A 90 8.79 -1.04 -7.08
C MET A 90 9.86 -0.18 -7.78
N LYS A 91 10.94 0.13 -7.05
CA LYS A 91 12.10 0.88 -7.60
C LYS A 91 12.81 0.12 -8.68
N ASP A 92 13.00 -1.15 -8.40
CA ASP A 92 13.79 -2.09 -9.17
C ASP A 92 13.01 -3.41 -9.17
N LYS A 93 12.21 -3.60 -10.22
CA LYS A 93 11.38 -4.80 -10.41
C LYS A 93 12.26 -6.03 -10.58
N GLU A 94 13.33 -5.91 -11.36
CA GLU A 94 14.23 -7.03 -11.66
C GLU A 94 15.00 -7.46 -10.40
N GLY A 95 15.51 -6.50 -9.63
CA GLY A 95 16.11 -6.75 -8.33
C GLY A 95 15.12 -7.33 -7.31
N PHE A 96 13.86 -6.86 -7.31
CA PHE A 96 12.79 -7.47 -6.51
C PHE A 96 12.57 -8.93 -6.90
N ILE A 97 12.38 -9.22 -8.19
CA ILE A 97 12.18 -10.60 -8.67
C ILE A 97 13.40 -11.49 -8.39
N LYS A 98 14.61 -10.95 -8.54
CA LYS A 98 15.85 -11.66 -8.19
C LYS A 98 15.91 -11.97 -6.70
N CYS A 99 15.52 -11.02 -5.84
CA CYS A 99 15.46 -11.24 -4.39
C CYS A 99 14.42 -12.31 -4.03
N MET A 100 13.21 -12.20 -4.58
CA MET A 100 12.13 -13.15 -4.35
C MET A 100 12.49 -14.56 -4.83
N SER A 101 13.14 -14.67 -5.99
CA SER A 101 13.62 -15.95 -6.54
C SER A 101 14.68 -16.61 -5.65
N ALA A 102 15.44 -15.83 -4.88
CA ALA A 102 16.43 -16.34 -3.94
C ALA A 102 15.84 -16.74 -2.58
N VAL A 103 14.56 -16.43 -2.32
CA VAL A 103 13.88 -16.87 -1.11
C VAL A 103 13.38 -18.30 -1.31
N ASP A 104 14.01 -19.23 -0.62
CA ASP A 104 13.59 -20.63 -0.54
C ASP A 104 13.22 -21.03 0.91
N ASN A 105 12.68 -22.24 1.03
CA ASN A 105 12.43 -22.89 2.32
C ASN A 105 11.57 -22.09 3.30
N VAL A 106 10.51 -21.43 2.82
CA VAL A 106 9.55 -20.72 3.69
C VAL A 106 8.60 -21.73 4.34
N LYS A 107 9.05 -22.38 5.41
CA LYS A 107 8.30 -23.45 6.11
C LYS A 107 7.66 -22.95 7.40
N ALA A 108 8.40 -22.19 8.20
CA ALA A 108 7.91 -21.55 9.40
C ALA A 108 7.29 -20.19 9.09
N CYS A 109 6.44 -19.68 9.99
CA CYS A 109 5.87 -18.33 9.85
C CYS A 109 6.96 -17.26 9.82
N ASP A 110 8.00 -17.41 10.64
CA ASP A 110 9.12 -16.46 10.69
C ASP A 110 9.89 -16.37 9.37
N ASP A 111 9.90 -17.42 8.55
CA ASP A 111 10.57 -17.38 7.25
C ASP A 111 9.97 -16.34 6.31
N VAL A 112 8.72 -15.93 6.54
CA VAL A 112 8.08 -14.86 5.78
C VAL A 112 8.80 -13.51 5.95
N LYS A 113 9.58 -13.32 7.02
CA LYS A 113 10.45 -12.14 7.14
C LYS A 113 11.43 -12.02 5.96
N LYS A 114 11.86 -13.12 5.35
CA LYS A 114 12.70 -13.12 4.13
C LYS A 114 11.96 -12.46 2.96
N ILE A 115 10.69 -12.81 2.77
CA ILE A 115 9.79 -12.24 1.77
C ILE A 115 9.56 -10.73 2.04
N LEU A 116 9.28 -10.39 3.29
CA LEU A 116 9.02 -9.02 3.70
C LEU A 116 10.26 -8.14 3.54
N ASN A 117 11.45 -8.65 3.82
CA ASN A 117 12.72 -7.95 3.60
C ASN A 117 12.95 -7.66 2.11
N CYS A 118 12.67 -8.62 1.21
CA CYS A 118 12.69 -8.35 -0.23
C CYS A 118 11.70 -7.24 -0.59
N THR A 119 10.46 -7.34 -0.10
CA THR A 119 9.45 -6.31 -0.35
C THR A 119 9.90 -4.94 0.14
N GLU A 120 10.42 -4.84 1.36
CA GLU A 120 10.86 -3.58 1.97
C GLU A 120 12.04 -2.97 1.20
N LYS A 121 13.04 -3.78 0.85
CA LYS A 121 14.26 -3.33 0.14
C LYS A 121 13.97 -2.65 -1.19
N PHE A 122 12.96 -3.13 -1.91
CA PHE A 122 12.66 -2.65 -3.27
C PHE A 122 11.45 -1.70 -3.34
N ARG A 123 10.79 -1.49 -2.21
CA ARG A 123 9.75 -0.47 -2.05
C ARG A 123 10.42 0.91 -1.94
N VAL A 124 9.63 1.98 -2.02
CA VAL A 124 10.01 3.39 -1.76
C VAL A 124 10.45 4.24 -2.97
N ARG A 125 10.52 3.74 -4.22
CA ARG A 125 10.90 4.62 -5.35
C ARG A 125 10.08 5.91 -5.45
N HIS A 126 8.78 5.75 -5.63
CA HIS A 126 7.91 6.89 -5.91
C HIS A 126 7.80 7.82 -4.70
N ILE A 127 7.94 7.29 -3.48
CA ILE A 127 7.93 8.10 -2.25
C ILE A 127 9.22 8.91 -2.13
N GLU A 128 10.40 8.30 -2.32
CA GLU A 128 11.68 9.02 -2.30
C GLU A 128 11.79 10.06 -3.42
N GLU A 129 11.38 9.68 -4.63
CA GLU A 129 11.38 10.58 -5.79
C GLU A 129 10.45 11.76 -5.55
N CYS A 130 9.21 11.52 -5.14
CA CYS A 130 8.27 12.60 -4.86
C CYS A 130 8.72 13.48 -3.69
N ALA A 131 9.33 12.92 -2.65
CA ALA A 131 9.87 13.73 -1.55
C ALA A 131 10.98 14.67 -2.04
N THR A 132 11.84 14.17 -2.94
CA THR A 132 12.90 14.96 -3.56
C THR A 132 12.32 16.04 -4.48
N GLU A 133 11.43 15.66 -5.40
CA GLU A 133 10.78 16.57 -6.37
C GLU A 133 9.98 17.67 -5.69
N THR A 134 9.27 17.34 -4.61
CA THR A 134 8.40 18.28 -3.88
C THR A 134 9.11 18.96 -2.72
N LYS A 135 10.40 18.66 -2.48
CA LYS A 135 11.18 19.15 -1.34
C LYS A 135 10.47 18.89 0.00
N THR A 136 9.79 17.76 0.12
CA THR A 136 9.03 17.36 1.30
C THR A 136 9.86 16.46 2.19
N ASP A 137 9.97 16.79 3.47
CA ASP A 137 10.57 15.88 4.45
C ASP A 137 9.69 14.63 4.61
N LEU A 138 10.29 13.45 4.40
CA LEU A 138 9.58 12.17 4.46
C LEU A 138 8.97 11.92 5.84
N LYS A 139 9.64 12.31 6.93
CA LYS A 139 9.12 12.09 8.29
C LYS A 139 7.90 12.95 8.54
N GLU A 140 7.91 14.19 8.06
CA GLU A 140 6.77 15.10 8.11
C GLU A 140 5.58 14.56 7.32
N PHE A 141 5.81 14.12 6.07
CA PHE A 141 4.76 13.51 5.25
C PHE A 141 4.12 12.31 5.94
N ILE A 142 4.94 11.42 6.50
CA ILE A 142 4.44 10.23 7.18
C ILE A 142 3.73 10.59 8.49
N ARG A 143 4.24 11.57 9.26
CA ARG A 143 3.58 12.06 10.48
C ARG A 143 2.19 12.58 10.15
N TYR A 144 2.07 13.41 9.11
CA TYR A 144 0.78 13.88 8.63
C TYR A 144 -0.11 12.70 8.23
N GLU A 145 0.42 11.75 7.46
CA GLU A 145 -0.36 10.61 6.97
C GLU A 145 -0.89 9.68 8.07
N ARG A 146 -0.24 9.67 9.23
CA ARG A 146 -0.62 8.91 10.43
C ARG A 146 -1.61 9.64 11.34
N LEU A 147 -1.87 10.93 11.14
CA LEU A 147 -2.86 11.65 11.94
C LEU A 147 -4.24 10.98 11.83
N PRO A 148 -4.98 10.86 12.94
CA PRO A 148 -6.37 10.44 12.90
C PRO A 148 -7.17 11.32 11.93
N LYS A 149 -8.15 10.75 11.21
CA LYS A 149 -8.95 11.51 10.23
C LYS A 149 -9.60 12.75 10.84
N LYS A 150 -10.09 12.66 12.08
CA LYS A 150 -10.66 13.79 12.85
C LYS A 150 -9.69 14.97 13.05
N ASP A 151 -8.39 14.72 12.99
CA ASP A 151 -7.34 15.72 13.21
C ASP A 151 -6.77 16.23 11.86
N LYS A 152 -7.15 15.61 10.73
CA LYS A 152 -6.78 16.07 9.38
C LYS A 152 -7.79 17.10 8.88
N LYS A 153 -7.44 18.38 8.99
CA LYS A 153 -8.21 19.47 8.36
C LYS A 153 -7.75 19.66 6.91
N ILE A 154 -8.67 19.51 5.95
CA ILE A 154 -8.38 19.68 4.51
C ILE A 154 -7.81 21.07 4.23
N GLU A 155 -8.44 22.11 4.78
CA GLU A 155 -8.11 23.51 4.54
C GLU A 155 -6.69 23.85 4.97
N THR A 156 -6.24 23.33 6.11
CA THR A 156 -4.92 23.62 6.70
C THR A 156 -3.86 22.58 6.31
N THR A 157 -4.11 21.76 5.31
CA THR A 157 -3.10 20.80 4.84
C THR A 157 -1.96 21.56 4.15
N PRO A 158 -0.69 21.39 4.57
CA PRO A 158 0.42 22.09 3.95
C PRO A 158 0.56 21.77 2.46
N GLU A 159 0.85 22.77 1.63
CA GLU A 159 0.93 22.61 0.16
C GLU A 159 1.92 21.52 -0.27
N LYS A 160 3.10 21.45 0.37
CA LYS A 160 4.09 20.39 0.12
C LYS A 160 3.55 18.97 0.30
N ILE A 161 2.64 18.77 1.27
CA ILE A 161 1.96 17.49 1.49
C ILE A 161 0.99 17.19 0.34
N LEU A 162 0.28 18.19 -0.14
CA LEU A 162 -0.62 18.06 -1.29
C LEU A 162 0.17 17.76 -2.56
N CYS A 163 1.31 18.43 -2.78
CA CYS A 163 2.19 18.14 -3.91
C CYS A 163 2.77 16.73 -3.84
N MET A 164 3.15 16.28 -2.65
CA MET A 164 3.61 14.91 -2.42
C MET A 164 2.52 13.88 -2.80
N GLU A 165 1.28 14.10 -2.38
CA GLU A 165 0.16 13.25 -2.77
C GLU A 165 -0.10 13.26 -4.28
N LYS A 166 -0.08 14.43 -4.92
CA LYS A 166 -0.24 14.56 -6.38
C LYS A 166 0.84 13.79 -7.13
N CYS A 167 2.11 14.02 -6.79
CA CYS A 167 3.24 13.33 -7.43
C CYS A 167 3.12 11.81 -7.29
N LEU A 168 2.73 11.33 -6.10
CA LEU A 168 2.49 9.90 -5.89
C LEU A 168 1.38 9.39 -6.79
N TRP A 169 0.30 10.13 -6.99
CA TRP A 169 -0.80 9.70 -7.86
C TRP A 169 -0.42 9.68 -9.33
N GLU A 170 0.41 10.60 -9.78
CA GLU A 170 0.96 10.61 -11.14
C GLU A 170 1.89 9.41 -11.37
N LYS A 171 2.85 9.18 -10.47
CA LYS A 171 3.80 8.06 -10.58
C LYS A 171 3.18 6.68 -10.36
N LEU A 172 2.04 6.62 -9.66
CA LEU A 172 1.22 5.41 -9.49
C LEU A 172 0.18 5.24 -10.60
N GLU A 173 0.16 6.12 -11.60
CA GLU A 173 -0.77 6.11 -12.73
C GLU A 173 -2.25 6.15 -12.28
N LEU A 174 -2.52 6.70 -11.09
CA LEU A 174 -3.87 6.93 -10.60
C LEU A 174 -4.54 8.09 -11.34
N LEU A 175 -3.73 8.97 -11.92
CA LEU A 175 -4.15 10.08 -12.78
C LEU A 175 -3.73 9.79 -14.22
N GLY A 176 -4.65 10.00 -15.16
CA GLY A 176 -4.34 10.04 -16.59
C GLY A 176 -3.47 11.25 -16.94
N LYS A 177 -3.00 11.29 -18.19
CA LYS A 177 -2.18 12.41 -18.71
C LYS A 177 -2.88 13.77 -18.65
N ASP A 178 -4.21 13.76 -18.60
CA ASP A 178 -5.07 14.93 -18.47
C ASP A 178 -5.31 15.35 -17.01
N GLY A 179 -4.74 14.63 -16.04
CA GLY A 179 -4.90 14.86 -14.61
C GLY A 179 -6.21 14.32 -14.03
N VAL A 180 -6.98 13.53 -14.79
CA VAL A 180 -8.25 12.93 -14.33
C VAL A 180 -7.99 11.55 -13.72
N PHE A 181 -8.73 11.17 -12.68
CA PHE A 181 -8.60 9.84 -12.09
C PHE A 181 -8.91 8.73 -13.09
N VAL A 182 -8.03 7.74 -13.16
CA VAL A 182 -8.30 6.50 -13.87
C VAL A 182 -9.32 5.70 -13.06
N LYS A 183 -10.56 5.63 -13.53
CA LYS A 183 -11.72 5.05 -12.82
C LYS A 183 -11.45 3.65 -12.25
N ASP A 184 -10.80 2.79 -13.03
CA ASP A 184 -10.49 1.43 -12.60
C ASP A 184 -9.41 1.38 -11.51
N LEU A 185 -8.58 2.42 -11.39
CA LEU A 185 -7.52 2.52 -10.39
C LEU A 185 -7.93 3.32 -9.16
N ALA A 186 -8.91 4.22 -9.28
CA ALA A 186 -9.43 5.06 -8.20
C ALA A 186 -9.94 4.24 -7.01
N LYS A 187 -10.60 3.10 -7.27
CA LYS A 187 -11.09 2.16 -6.24
C LYS A 187 -9.97 1.53 -5.40
N TYR A 188 -8.76 1.45 -5.95
CA TYR A 188 -7.58 0.88 -5.30
C TYR A 188 -6.65 1.92 -4.70
N ASN A 189 -6.98 3.21 -4.81
CA ASN A 189 -6.28 4.24 -4.07
C ASN A 189 -6.40 3.94 -2.57
N ARG A 190 -5.30 4.08 -1.81
CA ARG A 190 -5.26 3.83 -0.36
C ARG A 190 -6.40 4.55 0.41
N LYS A 191 -6.83 5.71 -0.08
CA LYS A 191 -7.98 6.47 0.46
C LYS A 191 -9.32 5.83 0.11
N GLY A 192 -9.50 5.40 -1.15
CA GLY A 192 -10.66 4.63 -1.61
C GLY A 192 -10.85 3.31 -0.85
N LEU A 193 -9.77 2.67 -0.40
CA LEU A 193 -9.86 1.47 0.43
C LEU A 193 -10.40 1.73 1.85
N ARG A 194 -10.42 2.99 2.31
CA ARG A 194 -10.77 3.39 3.68
C ARG A 194 -12.17 3.99 3.81
N VAL A 195 -12.80 4.36 2.70
CA VAL A 195 -14.16 4.91 2.71
C VAL A 195 -15.22 3.81 2.87
N LYS A 196 -16.31 4.10 3.59
CA LYS A 196 -17.42 3.15 3.75
C LYS A 196 -18.14 2.90 2.43
N ASN A 197 -18.34 3.93 1.61
CA ASN A 197 -19.03 3.82 0.32
C ASN A 197 -18.07 4.06 -0.86
N LYS A 198 -17.42 2.99 -1.31
CA LYS A 198 -16.44 3.02 -2.40
C LYS A 198 -17.04 3.46 -3.74
N GLU A 199 -18.24 3.01 -4.06
CA GLU A 199 -18.89 3.38 -5.32
C GLU A 199 -19.21 4.87 -5.36
N LYS A 200 -19.74 5.43 -4.27
CA LYS A 200 -19.96 6.88 -4.18
C LYS A 200 -18.67 7.66 -4.17
N TYR A 201 -17.61 7.17 -3.53
CA TYR A 201 -16.28 7.79 -3.58
C TYR A 201 -15.72 7.82 -5.00
N VAL A 202 -15.74 6.69 -5.71
CA VAL A 202 -15.28 6.62 -7.12
C VAL A 202 -16.11 7.56 -7.98
N LYS A 203 -17.44 7.57 -7.85
CA LYS A 203 -18.32 8.52 -8.54
C LYS A 203 -18.00 9.97 -8.20
N CYS A 204 -17.67 10.28 -6.95
CA CYS A 204 -17.28 11.63 -6.55
C CYS A 204 -15.97 12.08 -7.20
N LEU A 205 -15.04 11.14 -7.44
CA LEU A 205 -13.80 11.42 -8.16
C LEU A 205 -13.99 11.57 -9.68
N GLU A 206 -15.09 11.08 -10.25
CA GLU A 206 -15.35 11.20 -11.69
C GLU A 206 -15.44 12.68 -12.09
N GLY A 207 -14.66 13.06 -13.10
CA GLY A 207 -14.60 14.45 -13.58
C GLY A 207 -13.75 15.40 -12.74
N ILE A 208 -13.21 14.97 -11.58
CA ILE A 208 -12.23 15.78 -10.85
C ILE A 208 -10.90 15.74 -11.61
N LYS A 209 -10.49 16.92 -12.09
CA LYS A 209 -9.16 17.16 -12.66
C LYS A 209 -8.21 17.68 -11.59
N ILE A 210 -7.10 16.98 -11.40
CA ILE A 210 -5.98 17.34 -10.52
C ILE A 210 -4.86 17.94 -11.38
N ALA A 211 -4.89 19.27 -11.57
CA ALA A 211 -3.88 19.97 -12.36
C ALA A 211 -2.77 20.55 -11.47
N LYS A 212 -3.12 21.00 -10.27
CA LYS A 212 -2.21 21.60 -9.27
C LYS A 212 -2.30 20.83 -7.96
N CYS A 213 -1.29 20.99 -7.09
CA CYS A 213 -1.26 20.33 -5.80
C CYS A 213 -2.53 20.60 -4.97
N GLU A 214 -3.02 21.84 -4.99
CA GLU A 214 -4.21 22.26 -4.25
C GLU A 214 -5.49 21.50 -4.68
N ASP A 215 -5.56 21.03 -5.92
CA ASP A 215 -6.71 20.25 -6.42
C ASP A 215 -6.90 18.93 -5.65
N ILE A 216 -5.86 18.43 -5.01
CA ILE A 216 -5.94 17.25 -4.12
C ILE A 216 -6.99 17.47 -3.02
N LYS A 217 -7.22 18.71 -2.56
CA LYS A 217 -8.27 19.00 -1.58
C LYS A 217 -9.66 18.58 -2.05
N LYS A 218 -9.95 18.66 -3.36
CA LYS A 218 -11.23 18.21 -3.96
C LYS A 218 -11.45 16.71 -3.72
N SER A 219 -10.42 15.91 -3.96
CA SER A 219 -10.49 14.46 -3.72
C SER A 219 -10.53 14.09 -2.23
N LYS A 220 -9.92 14.89 -1.34
CA LYS A 220 -10.04 14.72 0.12
C LYS A 220 -11.46 15.03 0.59
N ALA A 221 -12.13 16.03 -0.01
CA ALA A 221 -13.53 16.32 0.29
C ALA A 221 -14.42 15.14 -0.09
N CYS A 222 -14.17 14.50 -1.25
CA CYS A 222 -14.83 13.24 -1.62
C CYS A 222 -14.59 12.12 -0.60
N GLU A 223 -13.37 11.99 -0.05
CA GLU A 223 -13.10 11.00 1.00
C GLU A 223 -13.95 11.26 2.25
N MET A 224 -14.01 12.51 2.73
CA MET A 224 -14.75 12.88 3.94
C MET A 224 -16.27 12.73 3.80
N GLN A 225 -16.83 12.97 2.61
CA GLN A 225 -18.27 12.84 2.36
C GLN A 225 -18.75 11.38 2.24
N ASN A 226 -17.83 10.44 2.02
CA ASN A 226 -18.14 9.03 1.71
C ASN A 226 -17.57 8.04 2.75
N ASP A 227 -16.97 8.55 3.81
CA ASP A 227 -16.61 7.85 5.05
C ASP A 227 -17.81 7.61 5.95
#